data_AF-A0A529GG88-F1
#
_entry.id   AF-A0A529GG88-F1
#
_cell.length_a   1.000
_cell.length_b   1.000
_cell.length_c   1.000
_cell.angle_alpha   90.00
_cell.angle_beta   90.00
_cell.angle_gamma   90.00
#
_symmetry.space_group_name_H-M   'P 1'
#
loop_
_entity.id
_entity.type
_entity.pdbx_description
1 polymer ?
#
loop_
_entity_poly.entity_id
_entity_poly.type
_entity_poly.pdbx_seq_one_letter_code
_entity_poly.pdbx_strand_id
1 'polypeptide(L)'
;LFVDEIHRFNRAQQDGFLPVMEDGTVVLVGATTENPSFELNAALLSRARVLVFRSLGEDSIAKLLARAEDAEGRALPLDDEARAMLVRMSDGDGRASLTLAEEVWRAAKSGEVFGPEGLQRIIQRRAPIYDKGQDGHYNLISALHKSVRGSDPDAALYYLARMFDAGEDPLYLGRRLVRMAVEDIGLADPQALVIANAAKDAYDYLGSPEGELAFAEAAVYLATAPKSNAVYTAFKAATQAAKEYGSLLPPKHILNAPTKLMKEEDYGAGYRYDHDEPDAFSGQDYFPEKMGRRTFYDPPERGFERDIRKRLDYWAKLRGERER
;
A
#
# COMPACT_ATOMS: atom_id res chain seq x y z
N LEU A 1 -28.42 4.46 0.63
CA LEU A 1 -26.95 4.44 0.54
C LEU A 1 -26.39 4.37 1.94
N PHE A 2 -25.69 3.29 2.30
CA PHE A 2 -25.00 3.17 3.59
C PHE A 2 -23.52 3.53 3.40
N VAL A 3 -22.98 4.37 4.29
CA VAL A 3 -21.57 4.78 4.27
C VAL A 3 -20.99 4.53 5.65
N ASP A 4 -20.09 3.55 5.74
CA ASP A 4 -19.34 3.29 6.96
C ASP A 4 -18.18 4.29 7.13
N GLU A 5 -17.83 4.60 8.37
CA GLU A 5 -16.77 5.56 8.74
C GLU A 5 -16.84 6.89 7.96
N ILE A 6 -18.04 7.47 7.87
CA ILE A 6 -18.32 8.67 7.05
C ILE A 6 -17.44 9.88 7.42
N HIS A 7 -16.88 9.90 8.64
CA HIS A 7 -15.93 10.93 9.09
C HIS A 7 -14.62 10.95 8.28
N ARG A 8 -14.25 9.86 7.58
CA ARG A 8 -13.03 9.80 6.77
C ARG A 8 -13.11 10.62 5.49
N PHE A 9 -14.32 11.04 5.09
CA PHE A 9 -14.51 11.77 3.84
C PHE A 9 -14.16 13.23 4.05
N ASN A 10 -13.40 13.81 3.12
CA ASN A 10 -13.12 15.24 3.15
C ASN A 10 -14.39 16.06 2.81
N ARG A 11 -14.38 17.37 3.08
CA ARG A 11 -15.56 18.24 2.88
C ARG A 11 -16.15 18.16 1.47
N ALA A 12 -15.31 18.17 0.44
CA ALA A 12 -15.78 18.12 -0.94
C ALA A 12 -16.49 16.77 -1.26
N GLN A 13 -15.98 15.67 -0.70
CA GLN A 13 -16.64 14.36 -0.82
C GLN A 13 -17.98 14.32 -0.07
N GLN A 14 -18.07 14.94 1.10
CA GLN A 14 -19.32 15.04 1.86
C GLN A 14 -20.35 15.94 1.15
N ASP A 15 -19.93 17.06 0.58
CA ASP A 15 -20.79 17.98 -0.19
C ASP A 15 -21.40 17.30 -1.42
N GLY A 16 -20.69 16.33 -2.01
CA GLY A 16 -21.16 15.54 -3.15
C GLY A 16 -22.44 14.76 -2.89
N PHE A 17 -22.79 14.48 -1.62
CA PHE A 17 -24.04 13.80 -1.28
C PHE A 17 -25.27 14.72 -1.25
N LEU A 18 -25.09 16.03 -1.10
CA LEU A 18 -26.21 16.95 -0.86
C LEU A 18 -27.25 16.97 -1.98
N PRO A 19 -26.88 17.08 -3.28
CA PRO A 19 -27.89 17.17 -4.35
C PRO A 19 -28.78 15.93 -4.42
N VAL A 20 -28.18 14.75 -4.28
CA VAL A 20 -28.89 13.45 -4.37
C VAL A 20 -29.67 13.11 -3.10
N MET A 21 -29.35 13.74 -1.97
CA MET A 21 -30.16 13.67 -0.76
C MET A 21 -31.37 14.61 -0.85
N GLU A 22 -31.20 15.80 -1.45
CA GLU A 22 -32.22 16.83 -1.56
C GLU A 22 -33.31 16.50 -2.59
N ASP A 23 -32.93 15.94 -3.73
CA ASP A 23 -33.87 15.50 -4.77
C ASP A 23 -34.54 14.16 -4.47
N GLY A 24 -34.14 13.51 -3.37
CA GLY A 24 -34.69 12.25 -2.90
C GLY A 24 -34.16 11.01 -3.61
N THR A 25 -33.13 11.13 -4.46
CA THR A 25 -32.50 9.99 -5.14
C THR A 25 -31.94 8.98 -4.14
N VAL A 26 -31.38 9.44 -3.02
CA VAL A 26 -30.86 8.54 -1.97
C VAL A 26 -31.34 8.92 -0.57
N VAL A 27 -31.63 7.89 0.22
CA VAL A 27 -31.64 7.97 1.69
C VAL A 27 -30.22 7.60 2.17
N LEU A 28 -29.50 8.57 2.72
CA LEU A 28 -28.16 8.36 3.26
C LEU A 28 -28.23 7.86 4.72
N VAL A 29 -27.52 6.78 5.02
CA VAL A 29 -27.29 6.28 6.38
C VAL A 29 -25.78 6.23 6.59
N GLY A 30 -25.26 7.18 7.37
CA GLY A 30 -23.84 7.23 7.73
C GLY A 30 -23.57 6.62 9.10
N ALA A 31 -22.50 5.86 9.24
CA ALA A 31 -22.00 5.34 10.51
C ALA A 31 -20.62 5.95 10.84
N THR A 32 -20.38 6.21 12.13
CA THR A 32 -19.12 6.77 12.62
C THR A 32 -18.96 6.47 14.12
N THR A 33 -17.73 6.25 14.56
CA THR A 33 -17.36 6.22 15.99
C THR A 33 -17.05 7.60 16.57
N GLU A 34 -16.70 8.55 15.69
CA GLU A 34 -16.35 9.92 16.06
C GLU A 34 -17.59 10.80 16.28
N ASN A 35 -17.42 11.89 17.03
CA ASN A 35 -18.51 12.84 17.23
C ASN A 35 -18.86 13.57 15.91
N PRO A 36 -20.07 13.36 15.38
CA PRO A 36 -20.43 13.84 14.06
C PRO A 36 -20.44 15.37 13.95
N SER A 37 -20.59 16.13 15.05
CA SER A 37 -20.58 17.59 15.00
C SER A 37 -19.22 18.20 14.66
N PHE A 38 -18.13 17.45 14.86
CA PHE A 38 -16.76 17.91 14.55
C PHE A 38 -16.30 17.46 13.16
N GLU A 39 -16.63 16.23 12.78
CA GLU A 39 -16.09 15.59 11.58
C GLU A 39 -16.98 15.72 10.33
N LEU A 40 -18.27 16.03 10.51
CA LEU A 40 -19.19 16.20 9.39
C LEU A 40 -19.49 17.68 9.13
N ASN A 41 -19.63 18.03 7.86
CA ASN A 41 -20.02 19.37 7.46
C ASN A 41 -21.45 19.71 7.97
N ALA A 42 -21.69 20.99 8.23
CA ALA A 42 -22.96 21.44 8.79
C ALA A 42 -24.15 21.21 7.84
N ALA A 43 -23.91 21.20 6.53
CA ALA A 43 -24.95 21.02 5.51
C ALA A 43 -25.52 19.59 5.49
N LEU A 44 -24.68 18.57 5.70
CA LEU A 44 -25.10 17.18 5.76
C LEU A 44 -25.80 16.90 7.10
N LEU A 45 -25.28 17.46 8.20
CA LEU A 45 -25.93 17.39 9.52
C LEU A 45 -27.31 18.04 9.54
N SER A 46 -27.53 19.14 8.80
CA SER A 46 -28.84 19.79 8.77
C SER A 46 -29.91 18.97 8.02
N ARG A 47 -29.50 17.93 7.27
CA ARG A 47 -30.39 17.05 6.48
C ARG A 47 -30.44 15.63 7.03
N ALA A 48 -29.64 15.31 8.05
CA ALA A 48 -29.58 13.99 8.67
C ALA A 48 -30.10 14.04 10.12
N ARG A 49 -30.69 12.92 10.57
CA ARG A 49 -30.98 12.72 11.99
C ARG A 49 -29.82 11.95 12.63
N VAL A 50 -29.28 12.48 13.72
CA VAL A 50 -28.23 11.81 14.48
C VAL A 50 -28.85 10.86 15.49
N LEU A 51 -28.48 9.58 15.42
CA LEU A 51 -28.87 8.56 16.37
C LEU A 51 -27.62 8.11 17.14
N VAL A 52 -27.67 8.20 18.47
CA VAL A 52 -26.56 7.78 19.34
C VAL A 52 -26.77 6.31 19.71
N PHE A 53 -25.83 5.47 19.28
CA PHE A 53 -25.76 4.08 19.70
C PHE A 53 -24.86 3.96 20.93
N ARG A 54 -25.19 3.01 21.80
CA ARG A 54 -24.36 2.64 22.95
C ARG A 54 -23.84 1.23 22.73
N SER A 55 -22.71 0.91 23.36
CA SER A 55 -22.19 -0.46 23.41
C SER A 55 -23.27 -1.41 23.93
N LEU A 56 -23.26 -2.64 23.42
CA LEU A 56 -24.22 -3.65 23.82
C LEU A 56 -23.95 -4.09 25.26
N GLY A 57 -25.01 -4.26 26.04
CA GLY A 57 -24.90 -4.91 27.35
C GLY A 57 -24.68 -6.42 27.21
N GLU A 58 -24.23 -7.07 28.27
CA GLU A 58 -23.95 -8.51 28.31
C GLU A 58 -25.14 -9.35 27.82
N ASP A 59 -26.36 -9.04 28.26
CA ASP A 59 -27.59 -9.72 27.82
C ASP A 59 -27.84 -9.61 26.31
N SER A 60 -27.46 -8.48 25.71
CA SER A 60 -27.63 -8.25 24.27
C SER A 60 -26.60 -9.04 23.46
N ILE A 61 -25.35 -9.11 23.94
CA ILE A 61 -24.32 -9.97 23.37
C ILE A 61 -24.72 -11.45 23.51
N ALA A 62 -25.22 -11.87 24.67
CA ALA A 62 -25.67 -13.24 24.89
C ALA A 62 -26.80 -13.65 23.91
N LYS A 63 -27.75 -12.73 23.66
CA LYS A 63 -28.81 -12.91 22.65
C LYS A 63 -28.25 -12.95 21.22
N LEU A 64 -27.22 -12.14 20.92
CA LEU A 64 -26.57 -12.14 19.62
C LEU A 64 -25.88 -13.48 19.35
N LEU A 65 -25.17 -14.03 20.34
CA LEU A 65 -24.55 -15.35 20.26
C LEU A 65 -25.58 -16.47 20.09
N ALA A 66 -26.70 -16.41 20.81
CA ALA A 66 -27.79 -17.38 20.64
C ALA A 66 -28.36 -17.37 19.21
N ARG A 67 -28.55 -16.19 18.62
CA ARG A 67 -28.97 -16.08 17.21
C ARG A 67 -27.93 -16.62 16.24
N ALA A 68 -26.64 -16.47 16.55
CA ALA A 68 -25.58 -17.02 15.74
C ALA A 68 -25.57 -18.55 15.78
N GLU A 69 -25.80 -19.16 16.95
CA GLU A 69 -25.97 -20.62 17.11
C GLU A 69 -27.17 -21.13 16.29
N ASP A 70 -28.30 -20.43 16.35
CA ASP A 70 -29.49 -20.77 15.55
C ASP A 70 -29.22 -20.68 14.04
N ALA A 71 -28.48 -19.66 13.60
CA ALA A 71 -28.14 -19.45 12.19
C ALA A 71 -27.14 -20.49 11.66
N GLU A 72 -26.16 -20.88 12.47
CA GLU A 72 -25.16 -21.91 12.15
C GLU A 72 -25.72 -23.33 12.28
N GLY A 73 -26.85 -23.52 12.97
CA GLY A 73 -27.43 -24.83 13.25
C GLY A 73 -26.57 -25.68 14.20
N ARG A 74 -25.69 -25.06 14.98
CA ARG A 74 -24.83 -25.71 15.97
C ARG A 74 -24.59 -24.80 17.16
N ALA A 75 -24.57 -25.39 18.35
CA ALA A 75 -24.26 -24.67 19.59
C ALA A 75 -22.80 -24.22 19.61
N LEU A 76 -22.52 -23.15 20.35
CA LEU A 76 -21.18 -22.70 20.62
C LEU A 76 -20.55 -23.66 21.64
N PRO A 77 -19.41 -24.31 21.31
CA PRO A 77 -18.81 -25.35 22.15
C PRO A 77 -18.06 -24.74 23.34
N LEU A 78 -18.78 -24.02 24.19
CA LEU A 78 -18.29 -23.40 25.42
C LEU A 78 -19.13 -23.89 26.61
N ASP A 79 -18.50 -24.06 27.76
CA ASP A 79 -19.24 -24.13 29.01
C ASP A 79 -19.76 -22.74 29.43
N ASP A 80 -20.61 -22.70 30.46
CA ASP A 80 -21.25 -21.46 30.90
C ASP A 80 -20.24 -20.40 31.36
N GLU A 81 -19.14 -20.81 32.01
CA GLU A 81 -18.11 -19.90 32.48
C GLU A 81 -17.32 -19.28 31.32
N ALA A 82 -16.96 -20.09 30.32
CA ALA A 82 -16.30 -19.65 29.11
C ALA A 82 -17.22 -18.77 28.25
N ARG A 83 -18.52 -19.10 28.18
CA ARG A 83 -19.51 -18.27 27.49
C ARG A 83 -19.62 -16.89 28.14
N ALA A 84 -19.71 -16.83 29.46
CA ALA A 84 -19.69 -15.56 30.20
C ALA A 84 -18.37 -14.80 30.02
N MET A 85 -17.25 -15.50 29.95
CA MET A 85 -15.94 -14.91 29.65
C MET A 85 -15.91 -14.29 28.25
N LEU A 86 -16.38 -15.00 27.21
CA LEU A 86 -16.46 -14.47 25.84
C LEU A 86 -17.32 -13.20 25.77
N VAL A 87 -18.48 -13.21 26.43
CA VAL A 87 -19.36 -12.04 26.52
C VAL A 87 -18.62 -10.84 27.09
N ARG A 88 -17.91 -11.00 28.22
CA ARG A 88 -17.11 -9.91 28.82
C ARG A 88 -15.97 -9.45 27.91
N MET A 89 -15.31 -10.38 27.22
CA MET A 89 -14.20 -10.08 26.32
C MET A 89 -14.61 -9.29 25.08
N SER A 90 -15.88 -9.36 24.68
CA SER A 90 -16.39 -8.57 23.57
C SER A 90 -16.55 -7.08 23.89
N ASP A 91 -16.54 -6.69 25.18
CA ASP A 91 -16.65 -5.31 25.65
C ASP A 91 -17.83 -4.53 25.00
N GLY A 92 -18.94 -5.23 24.75
CA GLY A 92 -20.13 -4.67 24.14
C GLY A 92 -20.05 -4.44 22.62
N ASP A 93 -19.00 -4.93 21.95
CA ASP A 93 -18.90 -5.00 20.49
C ASP A 93 -19.50 -6.32 19.97
N GLY A 94 -20.63 -6.19 19.27
CA GLY A 94 -21.33 -7.33 18.66
C GLY A 94 -20.49 -8.02 17.57
N ARG A 95 -19.74 -7.27 16.77
CA ARG A 95 -18.86 -7.84 15.73
C ARG A 95 -17.75 -8.65 16.38
N ALA A 96 -17.10 -8.10 17.41
CA ALA A 96 -16.03 -8.79 18.13
C ALA A 96 -16.54 -10.09 18.79
N SER A 97 -17.73 -10.08 19.39
CA SER A 97 -18.30 -11.30 19.98
C SER A 97 -18.57 -12.41 18.94
N LEU A 98 -19.12 -12.06 17.77
CA LEU A 98 -19.36 -13.02 16.68
C LEU A 98 -18.05 -13.57 16.10
N THR A 99 -17.03 -12.72 15.94
CA THR A 99 -15.71 -13.16 15.51
C THR A 99 -15.11 -14.15 16.51
N LEU A 100 -15.21 -13.89 17.81
CA LEU A 100 -14.76 -14.84 18.83
C LEU A 100 -15.54 -16.16 18.78
N ALA A 101 -16.84 -16.11 18.50
CA ALA A 101 -17.67 -17.30 18.35
C ALA A 101 -17.25 -18.16 17.14
N GLU A 102 -16.99 -17.52 16.00
CA GLU A 102 -16.44 -18.20 14.81
C GLU A 102 -15.13 -18.92 15.10
N GLU A 103 -14.21 -18.29 15.82
CA GLU A 103 -12.93 -18.90 16.17
C GLU A 103 -13.11 -20.13 17.06
N VAL A 104 -14.02 -20.05 18.02
CA VAL A 104 -14.36 -21.19 18.89
C VAL A 104 -14.95 -22.34 18.05
N TRP A 105 -15.85 -22.07 17.11
CA TRP A 105 -16.39 -23.09 16.21
C TRP A 105 -15.35 -23.72 15.28
N ARG A 106 -14.39 -22.93 14.79
CA ARG A 106 -13.29 -23.43 13.94
C ARG A 106 -12.30 -24.28 14.73
N ALA A 107 -12.03 -23.92 15.98
CA ALA A 107 -11.08 -24.63 16.83
C ALA A 107 -11.64 -25.95 17.39
N ALA A 108 -12.96 -26.04 17.56
CA ALA A 108 -13.61 -27.20 18.15
C ALA A 108 -13.56 -28.44 17.26
N LYS A 109 -13.14 -29.57 17.83
CA LYS A 109 -13.39 -30.89 17.25
C LYS A 109 -14.80 -31.37 17.61
N SER A 110 -15.30 -32.38 16.88
CA SER A 110 -16.62 -32.96 17.14
C SER A 110 -16.76 -33.42 18.60
N GLY A 111 -17.73 -32.85 19.32
CA GLY A 111 -18.02 -33.16 20.72
C GLY A 111 -17.12 -32.48 21.76
N GLU A 112 -16.20 -31.62 21.34
CA GLU A 112 -15.35 -30.84 22.24
C GLU A 112 -16.11 -29.63 22.78
N VAL A 113 -15.92 -29.33 24.08
CA VAL A 113 -16.47 -28.14 24.76
C VAL A 113 -15.33 -27.49 25.53
N PHE A 114 -15.13 -26.19 25.34
CA PHE A 114 -14.05 -25.45 25.98
C PHE A 114 -14.53 -24.74 27.24
N GLY A 115 -13.77 -24.90 28.33
CA GLY A 115 -13.85 -24.02 29.49
C GLY A 115 -12.99 -22.75 29.35
N PRO A 116 -12.94 -21.89 30.38
CA PRO A 116 -12.27 -20.59 30.33
C PRO A 116 -10.81 -20.66 29.87
N GLU A 117 -10.04 -21.65 30.34
CA GLU A 117 -8.66 -21.86 29.89
C GLU A 117 -8.56 -22.29 28.43
N GLY A 118 -9.52 -23.11 27.97
CA GLY A 118 -9.60 -23.55 26.58
C GLY A 118 -9.90 -22.38 25.65
N LEU A 119 -10.90 -21.56 26.02
CA LEU A 119 -11.19 -20.30 25.35
C LEU A 119 -9.98 -19.37 25.35
N GLN A 120 -9.30 -19.23 26.48
CA GLN A 120 -8.11 -18.39 26.57
C GLN A 120 -6.98 -18.91 25.69
N ARG A 121 -6.80 -20.24 25.54
CA ARG A 121 -5.84 -20.83 24.59
C ARG A 121 -6.22 -20.60 23.13
N ILE A 122 -7.51 -20.69 22.79
CA ILE A 122 -8.01 -20.37 21.45
C ILE A 122 -7.71 -18.91 21.13
N ILE A 123 -7.95 -18.02 22.08
CA ILE A 123 -7.69 -16.59 21.94
C ILE A 123 -6.19 -16.28 21.98
N GLN A 124 -5.39 -16.99 22.78
CA GLN A 124 -3.93 -16.83 22.87
C GLN A 124 -3.17 -17.46 21.70
N ARG A 125 -3.77 -18.37 20.92
CA ARG A 125 -3.21 -18.74 19.60
C ARG A 125 -3.06 -17.52 18.69
N ARG A 126 -3.79 -16.44 18.98
CA ARG A 126 -3.65 -15.10 18.38
C ARG A 126 -2.53 -14.24 18.97
N ALA A 127 -1.80 -14.67 20.00
CA ALA A 127 -0.76 -13.85 20.61
C ALA A 127 0.69 -14.22 20.20
N PRO A 128 1.05 -14.48 18.93
CA PRO A 128 2.41 -14.17 18.51
C PRO A 128 2.50 -12.65 18.31
N ILE A 129 2.52 -11.89 19.41
CA ILE A 129 2.84 -10.45 19.52
C ILE A 129 2.47 -9.69 18.25
N TYR A 130 1.17 -9.54 17.99
CA TYR A 130 0.67 -8.58 17.02
C TYR A 130 -0.06 -7.48 17.76
N ASP A 131 0.74 -6.57 18.32
CA ASP A 131 0.22 -5.30 18.76
C ASP A 131 -0.11 -4.48 17.50
N LYS A 132 -1.41 -4.35 17.19
CA LYS A 132 -1.88 -3.35 16.22
C LYS A 132 -1.51 -1.92 16.68
N GLY A 133 -1.11 -1.74 17.95
CA GLY A 133 -0.30 -0.64 18.46
C GLY A 133 1.14 -0.68 17.96
N GLN A 134 1.30 -0.40 16.67
CA GLN A 134 2.52 0.08 16.01
C GLN A 134 3.76 -0.83 15.98
N ASP A 135 4.31 -1.36 17.08
CA ASP A 135 5.65 -1.97 17.05
C ASP A 135 5.70 -3.36 16.40
N GLY A 136 4.72 -4.23 16.64
CA GLY A 136 4.68 -5.59 16.07
C GLY A 136 4.48 -5.58 14.55
N HIS A 137 3.55 -4.74 14.09
CA HIS A 137 3.29 -4.49 12.67
C HIS A 137 4.55 -4.01 11.93
N TYR A 138 5.20 -2.95 12.44
CA TYR A 138 6.40 -2.40 11.79
C TYR A 138 7.55 -3.40 11.75
N ASN A 139 7.70 -4.24 12.77
CA ASN A 139 8.74 -5.26 12.81
C ASN A 139 8.53 -6.35 11.76
N LEU A 140 7.31 -6.86 11.60
CA LEU A 140 7.02 -7.90 10.61
C LEU A 140 7.15 -7.37 9.17
N ILE A 141 6.63 -6.17 8.88
CA ILE A 141 6.78 -5.62 7.52
C ILE A 141 8.23 -5.28 7.18
N SER A 142 8.99 -4.86 8.20
CA SER A 142 10.42 -4.59 8.11
C SER A 142 11.21 -5.87 7.86
N ALA A 143 10.83 -6.97 8.52
CA ALA A 143 11.42 -8.29 8.32
C ALA A 143 11.12 -8.82 6.91
N LEU A 144 9.85 -8.79 6.47
CA LEU A 144 9.45 -9.16 5.10
C LEU A 144 10.28 -8.41 4.05
N HIS A 145 10.35 -7.08 4.17
CA HIS A 145 11.11 -6.24 3.24
C HIS A 145 12.60 -6.57 3.25
N LYS A 146 13.20 -6.83 4.43
CA LYS A 146 14.60 -7.22 4.54
C LYS A 146 14.87 -8.62 3.99
N SER A 147 13.95 -9.57 4.14
CA SER A 147 14.05 -10.91 3.55
C SER A 147 14.02 -10.85 2.02
N VAL A 148 13.10 -10.07 1.45
CA VAL A 148 13.07 -9.83 0.00
C VAL A 148 14.37 -9.18 -0.48
N ARG A 149 14.82 -8.08 0.16
CA ARG A 149 16.11 -7.44 -0.19
C ARG A 149 17.30 -8.39 -0.01
N GLY A 150 17.26 -9.21 1.04
CA GLY A 150 18.28 -10.21 1.38
C GLY A 150 18.30 -11.43 0.46
N SER A 151 17.35 -11.52 -0.47
CA SER A 151 17.17 -12.63 -1.39
C SER A 151 16.88 -13.98 -0.72
N ASP A 152 16.06 -13.93 0.33
CA ASP A 152 15.58 -15.10 1.08
C ASP A 152 14.08 -15.30 0.81
N PRO A 153 13.70 -16.13 -0.19
CA PRO A 153 12.30 -16.34 -0.54
C PRO A 153 11.52 -17.10 0.54
N ASP A 154 12.18 -17.99 1.28
CA ASP A 154 11.55 -18.78 2.34
C ASP A 154 11.16 -17.88 3.53
N ALA A 155 12.09 -17.02 3.98
CA ALA A 155 11.80 -16.05 5.02
C ALA A 155 10.78 -15.00 4.55
N ALA A 156 10.83 -14.58 3.29
CA ALA A 156 9.84 -13.66 2.72
C ALA A 156 8.42 -14.27 2.77
N LEU A 157 8.24 -15.52 2.35
CA LEU A 157 6.97 -16.23 2.45
C LEU A 157 6.52 -16.35 3.91
N TYR A 158 7.42 -16.72 4.82
CA TYR A 158 7.10 -16.85 6.24
C TYR A 158 6.57 -15.54 6.84
N TYR A 159 7.27 -14.42 6.63
CA TYR A 159 6.82 -13.13 7.16
C TYR A 159 5.55 -12.63 6.47
N LEU A 160 5.37 -12.88 5.17
CA LEU A 160 4.15 -12.55 4.46
C LEU A 160 2.96 -13.33 5.02
N ALA A 161 3.09 -14.66 5.16
CA ALA A 161 2.05 -15.52 5.73
C ALA A 161 1.70 -15.12 7.17
N ARG A 162 2.71 -14.78 7.99
CA ARG A 162 2.48 -14.25 9.34
C ARG A 162 1.70 -12.95 9.38
N MET A 163 1.85 -12.10 8.37
CA MET A 163 1.10 -10.85 8.29
C MET A 163 -0.34 -11.08 7.82
N PHE A 164 -0.59 -12.00 6.88
CA PHE A 164 -1.95 -12.42 6.53
C PHE A 164 -2.67 -13.04 7.72
N ASP A 165 -2.04 -13.99 8.41
CA ASP A 165 -2.58 -14.64 9.62
C ASP A 165 -2.88 -13.63 10.73
N ALA A 166 -2.06 -12.58 10.86
CA ALA A 166 -2.28 -11.49 11.79
C ALA A 166 -3.42 -10.51 11.40
N GLY A 167 -4.05 -10.70 10.24
CA GLY A 167 -5.12 -9.85 9.72
C GLY A 167 -4.63 -8.48 9.26
N GLU A 168 -3.45 -8.43 8.65
CA GLU A 168 -2.95 -7.23 7.97
C GLU A 168 -3.82 -6.87 6.76
N ASP A 169 -3.90 -5.58 6.41
CA ASP A 169 -4.53 -5.15 5.15
C ASP A 169 -3.75 -5.74 3.96
N PRO A 170 -4.34 -6.61 3.13
CA PRO A 170 -3.63 -7.19 1.99
C PRO A 170 -3.14 -6.15 0.98
N LEU A 171 -3.86 -5.03 0.83
CA LEU A 171 -3.39 -3.93 -0.03
C LEU A 171 -2.22 -3.18 0.59
N TYR A 172 -2.05 -3.19 1.91
CA TYR A 172 -0.83 -2.72 2.54
C TYR A 172 0.36 -3.59 2.14
N LEU A 173 0.20 -4.91 2.17
CA LEU A 173 1.24 -5.86 1.72
C LEU A 173 1.56 -5.66 0.23
N GLY A 174 0.53 -5.52 -0.62
CA GLY A 174 0.70 -5.20 -2.05
C GLY A 174 1.49 -3.90 -2.28
N ARG A 175 1.16 -2.82 -1.57
CA ARG A 175 1.91 -1.55 -1.63
C ARG A 175 3.39 -1.74 -1.25
N ARG A 176 3.67 -2.60 -0.28
CA ARG A 176 5.04 -2.87 0.18
C ARG A 176 5.82 -3.73 -0.81
N LEU A 177 5.20 -4.70 -1.48
CA LEU A 177 5.82 -5.46 -2.58
C LEU A 177 6.16 -4.54 -3.77
N VAL A 178 5.23 -3.67 -4.17
CA VAL A 178 5.50 -2.63 -5.20
C VAL A 178 6.68 -1.74 -4.79
N ARG A 179 6.74 -1.35 -3.51
CA ARG A 179 7.88 -0.57 -2.99
C ARG A 179 9.20 -1.31 -3.13
N MET A 180 9.25 -2.60 -2.77
CA MET A 180 10.46 -3.43 -2.91
C MET A 180 10.87 -3.58 -4.38
N ALA A 181 9.90 -3.76 -5.28
CA ALA A 181 10.16 -3.84 -6.72
C ALA A 181 10.90 -2.62 -7.26
N VAL A 182 10.52 -1.40 -6.84
CA VAL A 182 11.15 -0.16 -7.34
C VAL A 182 12.39 0.29 -6.55
N GLU A 183 12.51 -0.11 -5.28
CA GLU A 183 13.63 0.30 -4.42
C GLU A 183 14.79 -0.70 -4.42
N ASP A 184 14.50 -1.99 -4.33
CA ASP A 184 15.51 -3.04 -4.07
C ASP A 184 15.83 -3.88 -5.31
N ILE A 185 14.92 -3.94 -6.29
CA ILE A 185 15.13 -4.64 -7.58
C ILE A 185 15.46 -3.61 -8.69
N GLY A 186 14.60 -2.61 -8.85
CA GLY A 186 14.82 -1.49 -9.77
C GLY A 186 14.97 -1.96 -11.23
N LEU A 187 15.96 -1.41 -11.94
CA LEU A 187 16.22 -1.77 -13.33
C LEU A 187 17.09 -3.01 -13.49
N ALA A 188 17.57 -3.62 -12.39
CA ALA A 188 18.24 -4.92 -12.50
C ALA A 188 17.27 -6.01 -12.97
N ASP A 189 15.98 -5.84 -12.71
CA ASP A 189 14.91 -6.58 -13.38
C ASP A 189 13.64 -5.71 -13.55
N PRO A 190 13.43 -5.13 -14.74
CA PRO A 190 12.28 -4.26 -15.02
C PRO A 190 10.91 -4.95 -14.89
N GLN A 191 10.82 -6.29 -14.90
CA GLN A 191 9.55 -7.00 -14.77
C GLN A 191 9.02 -7.00 -13.33
N ALA A 192 9.87 -6.73 -12.33
CA ALA A 192 9.49 -6.75 -10.92
C ALA A 192 8.30 -5.84 -10.59
N LEU A 193 8.27 -4.61 -11.14
CA LEU A 193 7.15 -3.70 -10.93
C LEU A 193 5.87 -4.20 -11.61
N VAL A 194 5.99 -4.76 -12.81
CA VAL A 194 4.86 -5.31 -13.57
C VAL A 194 4.22 -6.46 -12.80
N ILE A 195 5.04 -7.38 -12.29
CA ILE A 195 4.58 -8.54 -11.52
C ILE A 195 3.95 -8.12 -10.19
N ALA A 196 4.56 -7.16 -9.47
CA ALA A 196 3.99 -6.66 -8.22
C ALA A 196 2.61 -5.98 -8.44
N ASN A 197 2.44 -5.24 -9.54
CA ASN A 197 1.14 -4.66 -9.89
C ASN A 197 0.13 -5.73 -10.32
N ALA A 198 0.54 -6.70 -11.13
CA ALA A 198 -0.32 -7.81 -11.53
C ALA A 198 -0.80 -8.63 -10.33
N ALA A 199 0.05 -8.83 -9.32
CA ALA A 199 -0.34 -9.47 -8.07
C ALA A 199 -1.41 -8.69 -7.31
N LYS A 200 -1.29 -7.37 -7.24
CA LYS A 200 -2.34 -6.50 -6.68
C LYS A 200 -3.64 -6.63 -7.48
N ASP A 201 -3.58 -6.62 -8.81
CA ASP A 201 -4.78 -6.68 -9.64
C ASP A 201 -5.46 -8.07 -9.55
N ALA A 202 -4.67 -9.14 -9.44
CA ALA A 202 -5.17 -10.48 -9.16
C ALA A 202 -5.83 -10.55 -7.77
N TYR A 203 -5.25 -9.92 -6.75
CA TYR A 203 -5.87 -9.83 -5.43
C TYR A 203 -7.20 -9.06 -5.47
N ASP A 204 -7.24 -7.90 -6.14
CA ASP A 204 -8.48 -7.12 -6.29
C ASP A 204 -9.59 -7.92 -7.00
N TYR A 205 -9.21 -8.79 -7.94
CA TYR A 205 -10.15 -9.62 -8.68
C TYR A 205 -10.66 -10.83 -7.89
N LEU A 206 -9.77 -11.49 -7.13
CA LEU A 206 -10.08 -12.76 -6.44
C LEU A 206 -10.52 -12.57 -4.98
N GLY A 207 -10.01 -11.56 -4.28
CA GLY A 207 -10.16 -11.40 -2.83
C GLY A 207 -9.42 -12.46 -2.03
N SER A 208 -9.57 -12.45 -0.70
CA SER A 208 -9.02 -13.49 0.17
C SER A 208 -9.93 -14.72 0.26
N PRO A 209 -9.36 -15.94 0.38
CA PRO A 209 -7.92 -16.23 0.44
C PRO A 209 -7.21 -16.40 -0.93
N GLU A 210 -7.94 -16.59 -2.03
CA GLU A 210 -7.37 -16.99 -3.32
C GLU A 210 -6.36 -15.99 -3.89
N GLY A 211 -6.65 -14.69 -3.73
CA GLY A 211 -5.81 -13.59 -4.18
C GLY A 211 -4.50 -13.43 -3.39
N GLU A 212 -4.41 -13.97 -2.17
CA GLU A 212 -3.20 -13.90 -1.35
C GLU A 212 -2.04 -14.68 -2.00
N LEU A 213 -2.37 -15.71 -2.77
CA LEU A 213 -1.39 -16.49 -3.55
C LEU A 213 -0.66 -15.63 -4.58
N ALA A 214 -1.32 -14.61 -5.15
CA ALA A 214 -0.68 -13.70 -6.09
C ALA A 214 0.39 -12.85 -5.40
N PHE A 215 0.15 -12.43 -4.15
CA PHE A 215 1.16 -11.75 -3.34
C PHE A 215 2.31 -12.68 -2.92
N ALA A 216 2.02 -13.94 -2.62
CA ALA A 216 3.06 -14.94 -2.35
C ALA A 216 3.96 -15.16 -3.58
N GLU A 217 3.37 -15.30 -4.76
CA GLU A 217 4.10 -15.43 -6.03
C GLU A 217 5.00 -14.21 -6.28
N ALA A 218 4.45 -12.99 -6.13
CA ALA A 218 5.23 -11.77 -6.27
C ALA A 218 6.36 -11.67 -5.23
N ALA A 219 6.14 -12.06 -3.98
CA ALA A 219 7.18 -12.04 -2.95
C ALA A 219 8.37 -12.95 -3.31
N VAL A 220 8.09 -14.17 -3.80
CA VAL A 220 9.13 -15.11 -4.26
C VAL A 220 9.86 -14.56 -5.48
N TYR A 221 9.14 -13.99 -6.44
CA TYR A 221 9.74 -13.34 -7.61
C TYR A 221 10.71 -12.24 -7.19
N LEU A 222 10.27 -11.31 -6.34
CA LEU A 222 11.10 -10.20 -5.87
C LEU A 222 12.30 -10.68 -5.04
N ALA A 223 12.11 -11.68 -4.19
CA ALA A 223 13.19 -12.26 -3.39
C ALA A 223 14.26 -12.92 -4.27
N THR A 224 13.87 -13.55 -5.38
CA THR A 224 14.82 -14.23 -6.29
C THR A 224 15.38 -13.32 -7.39
N ALA A 225 14.81 -12.14 -7.61
CA ALA A 225 15.25 -11.19 -8.63
C ALA A 225 16.65 -10.59 -8.36
N PRO A 226 17.41 -10.22 -9.41
CA PRO A 226 18.63 -9.41 -9.27
C PRO A 226 18.37 -8.10 -8.50
N LYS A 227 19.24 -7.78 -7.54
CA LYS A 227 19.05 -6.61 -6.66
C LYS A 227 19.82 -5.37 -7.12
N SER A 228 19.12 -4.24 -7.22
CA SER A 228 19.73 -2.93 -7.44
C SER A 228 18.88 -1.82 -6.84
N ASN A 229 19.56 -0.97 -6.07
CA ASN A 229 19.01 0.29 -5.58
C ASN A 229 19.57 1.50 -6.35
N ALA A 230 20.21 1.30 -7.51
CA ALA A 230 20.91 2.35 -8.24
C ALA A 230 19.98 3.49 -8.69
N VAL A 231 18.76 3.17 -9.12
CA VAL A 231 17.76 4.19 -9.46
C VAL A 231 17.34 4.97 -8.21
N TYR A 232 17.14 4.28 -7.09
CA TYR A 232 16.74 4.89 -5.82
C TYR A 232 17.81 5.88 -5.30
N THR A 233 19.08 5.47 -5.30
CA THR A 233 20.19 6.34 -4.88
C THR A 233 20.43 7.48 -5.88
N ALA A 234 20.32 7.22 -7.18
CA ALA A 234 20.42 8.25 -8.22
C ALA A 234 19.35 9.33 -8.07
N PHE A 235 18.09 8.94 -7.87
CA PHE A 235 16.99 9.89 -7.68
C PHE A 235 17.14 10.69 -6.38
N LYS A 236 17.63 10.05 -5.31
CA LYS A 236 17.97 10.74 -4.06
C LYS A 236 19.06 11.80 -4.28
N ALA A 237 20.12 11.48 -5.02
CA ALA A 237 21.20 12.41 -5.33
C ALA A 237 20.73 13.56 -6.24
N ALA A 238 19.93 13.27 -7.27
CA ALA A 238 19.35 14.29 -8.15
C ALA A 238 18.41 15.24 -7.38
N THR A 239 17.58 14.69 -6.49
CA THR A 239 16.69 15.49 -5.62
C THR A 239 17.48 16.42 -4.71
N GLN A 240 18.60 15.94 -4.15
CA GLN A 240 19.47 16.77 -3.32
C GLN A 240 20.12 17.89 -4.14
N ALA A 241 20.62 17.58 -5.34
CA ALA A 241 21.20 18.58 -6.23
C ALA A 241 20.17 19.64 -6.65
N ALA A 242 18.93 19.24 -6.96
CA ALA A 242 17.86 20.19 -7.28
C ALA A 242 17.58 21.19 -6.15
N LYS A 243 17.66 20.72 -4.89
CA LYS A 243 17.54 21.60 -3.70
C LYS A 243 18.73 22.52 -3.52
N GLU A 244 19.94 22.04 -3.80
CA GLU A 244 21.19 22.79 -3.66
C GLU A 244 21.32 23.91 -4.72
N TYR A 245 21.03 23.60 -5.98
CA TYR A 245 21.19 24.54 -7.10
C TYR A 245 19.96 25.45 -7.31
N GLY A 246 18.83 25.15 -6.66
CA GLY A 246 17.64 26.00 -6.67
C GLY A 246 17.05 26.19 -8.07
N SER A 247 16.91 27.44 -8.50
CA SER A 247 16.18 27.83 -9.72
C SER A 247 17.06 28.05 -10.95
N LEU A 248 18.15 27.28 -11.11
CA LEU A 248 18.95 27.36 -12.33
C LEU A 248 18.08 27.03 -13.56
N LEU A 249 18.16 27.89 -14.58
CA LEU A 249 17.45 27.68 -15.83
C LEU A 249 18.13 26.54 -16.62
N PRO A 250 17.36 25.69 -17.33
CA PRO A 250 17.91 24.78 -18.33
C PRO A 250 18.67 25.54 -19.43
N PRO A 251 19.60 24.89 -20.15
CA PRO A 251 20.25 25.48 -21.32
C PRO A 251 19.24 26.00 -22.35
N LYS A 252 19.53 27.16 -22.96
CA LYS A 252 18.61 27.80 -23.93
C LYS A 252 18.21 26.88 -25.08
N HIS A 253 19.13 26.03 -25.55
CA HIS A 253 18.90 25.12 -26.68
C HIS A 253 17.85 24.02 -26.40
N ILE A 254 17.43 23.81 -25.16
CA ILE A 254 16.31 22.88 -24.83
C ILE A 254 15.07 23.59 -24.27
N LEU A 255 15.06 24.92 -24.28
CA LEU A 255 13.88 25.70 -23.92
C LEU A 255 12.92 25.76 -25.10
N ASN A 256 11.62 25.73 -24.81
CA ASN A 256 10.59 25.94 -25.81
C ASN A 256 10.55 27.42 -26.23
N ALA A 257 10.35 27.69 -27.53
CA ALA A 257 10.29 29.03 -28.09
C ALA A 257 9.00 29.31 -28.89
N PRO A 258 7.81 29.24 -28.26
CA PRO A 258 6.54 29.39 -28.96
C PRO A 258 6.23 30.85 -29.36
N THR A 259 6.77 31.84 -28.62
CA THR A 259 6.49 33.26 -28.88
C THR A 259 7.60 33.92 -29.69
N LYS A 260 7.30 35.06 -30.33
CA LYS A 260 8.29 35.84 -31.06
C LYS A 260 9.42 36.35 -30.14
N LEU A 261 9.06 36.84 -28.96
CA LEU A 261 10.03 37.32 -27.96
C LEU A 261 10.99 36.21 -27.50
N MET A 262 10.49 34.98 -27.29
CA MET A 262 11.34 33.85 -26.90
C MET A 262 12.33 33.45 -28.00
N LYS A 263 11.92 33.54 -29.28
CA LYS A 263 12.82 33.31 -30.42
C LYS A 263 13.86 34.42 -30.55
N GLU A 264 13.48 35.67 -30.29
CA GLU A 264 14.40 36.81 -30.23
C GLU A 264 15.41 36.69 -29.07
N GLU A 265 15.06 35.98 -28.00
CA GLU A 265 15.93 35.64 -26.86
C GLU A 265 16.76 34.35 -27.07
N ASP A 266 16.79 33.81 -28.30
CA ASP A 266 17.52 32.59 -28.69
C ASP A 266 17.06 31.31 -27.97
N TYR A 267 15.80 31.24 -27.53
CA TYR A 267 15.28 29.99 -26.95
C TYR A 267 15.15 28.94 -28.06
N GLY A 268 15.60 27.72 -27.76
CA GLY A 268 15.65 26.62 -28.72
C GLY A 268 16.71 26.76 -29.82
N ALA A 269 17.46 27.88 -29.86
CA ALA A 269 18.54 28.06 -30.82
C ALA A 269 19.65 27.04 -30.56
N GLY A 270 20.11 26.38 -31.62
CA GLY A 270 21.14 25.34 -31.52
C GLY A 270 20.65 23.99 -31.00
N TYR A 271 19.33 23.78 -30.87
CA TYR A 271 18.78 22.45 -30.62
C TYR A 271 19.10 21.50 -31.78
N ARG A 272 19.62 20.32 -31.49
CA ARG A 272 19.83 19.24 -32.45
C ARG A 272 18.85 18.13 -32.14
N TYR A 273 17.95 17.84 -33.07
CA TYR A 273 16.94 16.81 -32.88
C TYR A 273 17.61 15.44 -32.97
N ASP A 274 17.62 14.69 -31.86
CA ASP A 274 18.40 13.46 -31.74
C ASP A 274 18.10 12.44 -32.86
N HIS A 275 16.86 12.31 -33.32
CA HIS A 275 16.49 11.37 -34.39
C HIS A 275 17.07 11.72 -35.78
N ASP A 276 17.43 12.97 -36.02
CA ASP A 276 18.06 13.41 -37.28
C ASP A 276 19.60 13.27 -37.22
N GLU A 277 20.16 13.02 -36.03
CA GLU A 277 21.59 12.85 -35.81
C GLU A 277 22.02 11.39 -36.04
N PRO A 278 23.28 11.15 -36.43
CA PRO A 278 23.84 9.80 -36.43
C PRO A 278 23.64 9.10 -35.08
N ASP A 279 23.39 7.79 -35.11
CA ASP A 279 23.08 6.96 -33.93
C ASP A 279 21.79 7.34 -33.17
N ALA A 280 20.98 8.24 -33.73
CA ALA A 280 19.85 8.86 -33.05
C ALA A 280 20.24 9.52 -31.71
N PHE A 281 21.42 10.15 -31.65
CA PHE A 281 21.98 10.73 -30.44
C PHE A 281 22.78 11.98 -30.78
N SER A 282 22.38 13.16 -30.31
CA SER A 282 23.04 14.44 -30.60
C SER A 282 24.30 14.68 -29.76
N GLY A 283 24.39 14.09 -28.57
CA GLY A 283 25.44 14.37 -27.61
C GLY A 283 25.32 15.71 -26.88
N GLN A 284 24.21 16.45 -27.03
CA GLN A 284 24.02 17.75 -26.35
C GLN A 284 23.99 17.62 -24.83
N ASP A 285 24.52 18.61 -24.11
CA ASP A 285 24.44 18.66 -22.65
C ASP A 285 23.14 19.31 -22.19
N TYR A 286 22.42 18.62 -21.31
CA TYR A 286 21.08 19.02 -20.88
C TYR A 286 21.07 19.61 -19.46
N PHE A 287 22.24 19.68 -18.80
CA PHE A 287 22.38 20.29 -17.48
C PHE A 287 22.50 21.81 -17.59
N PRO A 288 21.97 22.58 -16.61
CA PRO A 288 22.27 24.00 -16.51
C PRO A 288 23.79 24.26 -16.53
N GLU A 289 24.23 25.24 -17.32
CA GLU A 289 25.66 25.53 -17.51
C GLU A 289 26.40 25.75 -16.18
N LYS A 290 25.76 26.46 -15.24
CA LYS A 290 26.34 26.75 -13.91
C LYS A 290 26.42 25.53 -12.98
N MET A 291 25.61 24.50 -13.23
CA MET A 291 25.66 23.25 -12.48
C MET A 291 26.76 22.33 -13.03
N GLY A 292 27.03 22.45 -14.33
CA GLY A 292 27.85 21.52 -15.09
C GLY A 292 27.19 20.15 -15.20
N ARG A 293 27.74 19.32 -16.08
CA ARG A 293 27.29 17.95 -16.27
C ARG A 293 27.52 17.11 -15.00
N ARG A 294 26.55 16.27 -14.65
CA ARG A 294 26.64 15.35 -13.51
C ARG A 294 26.23 13.93 -13.89
N THR A 295 26.78 12.96 -13.18
CA THR A 295 26.38 11.56 -13.25
C THR A 295 25.67 11.20 -11.94
N PHE A 296 24.36 11.00 -11.99
CA PHE A 296 23.58 10.53 -10.83
C PHE A 296 23.36 9.02 -10.86
N TYR A 297 23.17 8.45 -12.04
CA TYR A 297 22.87 7.05 -12.22
C TYR A 297 24.11 6.30 -12.73
N ASP A 298 24.64 5.43 -11.87
CA ASP A 298 25.78 4.56 -12.13
C ASP A 298 25.39 3.11 -11.80
N PRO A 299 24.75 2.39 -12.75
CA PRO A 299 24.08 1.12 -12.45
C PRO A 299 25.03 -0.06 -12.29
N PRO A 300 24.94 -0.89 -11.24
CA PRO A 300 25.79 -2.07 -11.11
C PRO A 300 25.60 -3.07 -12.26
N GLU A 301 26.56 -3.97 -12.46
CA GLU A 301 26.45 -5.02 -13.48
C GLU A 301 25.60 -6.22 -13.01
N ARG A 302 24.33 -5.97 -12.67
CA ARG A 302 23.39 -6.99 -12.18
C ARG A 302 22.15 -7.04 -13.07
N GLY A 303 21.74 -8.26 -13.44
CA GLY A 303 20.56 -8.47 -14.30
C GLY A 303 20.60 -7.60 -15.55
N PHE A 304 19.48 -6.94 -15.86
CA PHE A 304 19.31 -6.09 -17.04
C PHE A 304 20.15 -4.80 -16.99
N GLU A 305 20.63 -4.37 -15.82
CA GLU A 305 21.49 -3.19 -15.71
C GLU A 305 22.85 -3.36 -16.39
N ARG A 306 23.29 -4.60 -16.67
CA ARG A 306 24.47 -4.86 -17.51
C ARG A 306 24.31 -4.26 -18.91
N ASP A 307 23.14 -4.40 -19.51
CA ASP A 307 22.89 -3.88 -20.85
C ASP A 307 22.62 -2.37 -20.82
N ILE A 308 22.05 -1.86 -19.72
CA ILE A 308 21.94 -0.43 -19.49
C ILE A 308 23.32 0.21 -19.39
N ARG A 309 24.24 -0.37 -18.60
CA ARG A 309 25.62 0.13 -18.48
C ARG A 309 26.32 0.17 -19.84
N LYS A 310 26.25 -0.89 -20.64
CA LYS A 310 26.81 -0.89 -22.01
C LYS A 310 26.29 0.26 -22.87
N ARG A 311 24.99 0.58 -22.79
CA ARG A 311 24.39 1.71 -23.52
C ARG A 311 24.90 3.06 -23.00
N LEU A 312 24.98 3.21 -21.67
CA LEU A 312 25.51 4.43 -21.05
C LEU A 312 26.97 4.67 -21.43
N ASP A 313 27.80 3.64 -21.40
CA ASP A 313 29.22 3.72 -21.78
C ASP A 313 29.38 4.06 -23.27
N TYR A 314 28.54 3.46 -24.14
CA TYR A 314 28.48 3.80 -25.56
C TYR A 314 28.15 5.28 -25.78
N TRP A 315 27.10 5.79 -25.13
CA TRP A 315 26.71 7.20 -25.25
C TRP A 315 27.72 8.16 -24.64
N ALA A 316 28.39 7.77 -23.54
CA ALA A 316 29.46 8.55 -22.95
C ALA A 316 30.67 8.67 -23.90
N LYS A 317 31.04 7.57 -24.56
CA LYS A 317 32.07 7.56 -25.60
C LYS A 317 31.70 8.47 -26.77
N LEU A 318 30.51 8.30 -27.35
CA LEU A 318 30.05 9.13 -28.48
C LEU A 318 30.03 10.62 -28.13
N ARG A 319 29.58 10.95 -26.91
CA ARG A 319 29.58 12.33 -26.42
C ARG A 319 30.99 12.91 -26.38
N GLY A 320 31.95 12.19 -25.81
CA GLY A 320 33.34 12.63 -25.75
C GLY A 320 34.07 12.66 -27.10
N GLU A 321 33.55 11.97 -28.13
CA GLU A 321 34.02 12.08 -29.52
C GLU A 321 33.45 13.30 -30.24
N ARG A 322 32.22 13.71 -29.91
CA ARG A 322 31.53 14.87 -30.52
C ARG A 322 31.81 16.20 -29.83
N GLU A 323 32.31 16.17 -28.59
CA GLU A 323 32.81 17.35 -27.87
C GLU A 323 34.24 17.76 -28.30
N ARG A 324 34.96 16.90 -29.03
CA ARG A 324 36.29 17.17 -29.60
C ARG A 324 36.19 17.73 -31.01
#